data_AF-A0A7V8W8Q9-F1
#
_entry.id   AF-A0A7V8W8Q9-F1
#
_cell.length_a   1.000
_cell.length_b   1.000
_cell.length_c   1.000
_cell.angle_alpha   90.00
_cell.angle_beta   90.00
_cell.angle_gamma   90.00
#
_symmetry.space_group_name_H-M   'P 1'
#
loop_
_entity.id
_entity.type
_entity.pdbx_description
1 polymer ?
#
loop_
_entity_poly.entity_id
_entity_poly.type
_entity_poly.pdbx_seq_one_letter_code
_entity_poly.pdbx_strand_id
1 'polypeptide(L)'
;MMTANKRRALYYPFHLCHEQTLAHLLNDYASVHFRDYMALQLTKMSGTTAYADRMGDAHKDLVESGRIVQGHSVSGPLDDDMMEAVNRDLGDATWRARLHRALIDDRRFQRGLFEVTHGMLIGSTLVAGPAAWLRLIEAQREIRPYSVEHLQMLSRGRLDLDEGYDYEYAFALVKTSAALHYTIRLAIRHEVEAVTDSHAHYDLLELIRLRDRLTFQHRCVERAGY
;
A
#
# COMPACT_ATOMS: atom_id res chain seq x y z
N MET A 1 3.91 20.03 34.36
CA MET A 1 3.15 18.89 33.80
C MET A 1 4.16 17.99 33.10
N MET A 2 4.47 16.83 33.67
CA MET A 2 5.34 15.85 32.99
C MET A 2 4.64 15.46 31.69
N THR A 3 5.22 15.81 30.55
CA THR A 3 4.79 15.29 29.25
C THR A 3 4.93 13.77 29.34
N ALA A 4 3.81 13.06 29.48
CA ALA A 4 3.76 11.63 29.21
C ALA A 4 4.50 11.43 27.88
N ASN A 5 5.47 10.52 27.86
CA ASN A 5 6.31 10.27 26.69
C ASN A 5 5.40 9.87 25.52
N LYS A 6 4.95 10.86 24.74
CA LYS A 6 3.93 10.66 23.72
C LYS A 6 4.57 9.80 22.63
N ARG A 7 3.89 8.71 22.28
CA ARG A 7 4.34 7.76 21.25
C ARG A 7 4.49 8.47 19.90
N ARG A 8 5.24 7.88 18.97
CA ARG A 8 5.35 8.35 17.58
C ARG A 8 4.69 7.33 16.65
N ALA A 9 4.03 7.81 15.62
CA ALA A 9 3.32 6.96 14.66
C ALA A 9 3.99 7.02 13.27
N LEU A 10 3.86 5.94 12.49
CA LEU A 10 4.02 5.93 11.03
C LEU A 10 2.66 5.65 10.42
N TYR A 11 2.09 6.64 9.72
CA TYR A 11 0.80 6.47 9.08
C TYR A 11 0.93 5.78 7.71
N TYR A 12 0.04 4.82 7.43
CA TYR A 12 0.01 4.10 6.17
C TYR A 12 -1.41 3.65 5.76
N PRO A 13 -1.70 3.47 4.45
CA PRO A 13 -0.96 4.01 3.32
C PRO A 13 -1.02 5.54 3.29
N PHE A 14 0.07 6.20 2.89
CA PHE A 14 0.27 7.63 3.15
C PHE A 14 -0.62 8.58 2.34
N HIS A 15 -1.07 8.18 1.14
CA HIS A 15 -1.78 9.05 0.19
C HIS A 15 -3.27 9.27 0.52
N LEU A 16 -3.75 8.84 1.69
CA LEU A 16 -5.18 8.88 2.05
C LEU A 16 -5.42 9.36 3.49
N CYS A 17 -4.46 10.07 4.10
CA CYS A 17 -4.69 10.63 5.44
C CYS A 17 -5.62 11.84 5.35
N HIS A 18 -6.84 11.71 5.86
CA HIS A 18 -7.76 12.83 5.91
C HIS A 18 -7.36 13.80 7.02
N GLU A 19 -7.66 15.10 6.86
CA GLU A 19 -7.30 16.14 7.83
C GLU A 19 -7.84 15.83 9.24
N GLN A 20 -9.05 15.28 9.34
CA GLN A 20 -9.61 14.88 10.63
C GLN A 20 -8.89 13.67 11.24
N THR A 21 -8.50 12.68 10.43
CA THR A 21 -7.65 11.56 10.89
C THR A 21 -6.30 12.09 11.38
N LEU A 22 -5.67 13.02 10.64
CA LEU A 22 -4.43 13.66 11.03
C LEU A 22 -4.56 14.39 12.38
N ALA A 23 -5.64 15.16 12.57
CA ALA A 23 -5.89 15.86 13.83
C ALA A 23 -5.99 14.89 15.03
N HIS A 24 -6.71 13.78 14.88
CA HIS A 24 -6.78 12.75 15.92
C HIS A 24 -5.41 12.14 16.22
N LEU A 25 -4.64 11.77 15.18
CA LEU A 25 -3.29 11.22 15.37
C LEU A 25 -2.38 12.22 16.08
N LEU A 26 -2.44 13.49 15.71
CA LEU A 26 -1.63 14.54 16.34
C LEU A 26 -2.01 14.75 17.81
N ASN A 27 -3.25 14.51 18.23
CA ASN A 27 -3.62 14.58 19.64
C ASN A 27 -2.96 13.44 20.46
N ASP A 28 -2.92 12.24 19.89
CA ASP A 28 -2.46 11.01 20.55
C ASP A 28 -0.94 10.80 20.48
N TYR A 29 -0.31 11.29 19.41
CA TYR A 29 1.11 11.07 19.11
C TYR A 29 1.92 12.37 19.19
N ALA A 30 3.18 12.23 19.60
CA ALA A 30 4.14 13.34 19.61
C ALA A 30 4.40 13.82 18.17
N SER A 31 4.66 12.88 17.28
CA SER A 31 4.85 13.10 15.85
C SER A 31 4.20 11.99 15.04
N VAL A 32 3.80 12.34 13.82
CA VAL A 32 3.27 11.40 12.82
C VAL A 32 4.20 11.42 11.60
N HIS A 33 4.77 10.26 11.31
CA HIS A 33 5.64 10.03 10.19
C HIS A 33 4.80 9.66 8.97
N PHE A 34 5.16 10.22 7.82
CA PHE A 34 4.58 9.88 6.53
C PHE A 34 5.67 9.43 5.57
N ARG A 35 5.31 8.49 4.69
CA ARG A 35 6.11 8.24 3.49
C ARG A 35 5.95 9.41 2.55
N ASP A 36 7.04 9.81 1.92
CA ASP A 36 6.99 10.90 0.95
C ASP A 36 6.39 10.43 -0.36
N TYR A 37 6.78 9.20 -0.76
CA TYR A 37 6.53 8.68 -2.08
C TYR A 37 6.93 7.20 -2.17
N MET A 38 6.29 6.46 -3.06
CA MET A 38 6.69 5.10 -3.45
C MET A 38 6.67 4.98 -4.96
N ALA A 39 7.82 4.85 -5.61
CA ALA A 39 7.89 4.38 -6.99
C ALA A 39 8.50 2.98 -7.05
N LEU A 40 7.66 1.98 -7.31
CA LEU A 40 8.15 0.61 -7.48
C LEU A 40 8.65 0.43 -8.92
N GLN A 41 9.91 0.10 -9.06
CA GLN A 41 10.51 -0.26 -10.32
C GLN A 41 10.51 -1.78 -10.48
N LEU A 42 9.61 -2.32 -11.29
CA LEU A 42 9.57 -3.76 -11.57
C LEU A 42 10.71 -4.19 -12.49
N THR A 43 11.00 -3.39 -13.52
CA THR A 43 12.12 -3.60 -14.44
C THR A 43 12.76 -2.26 -14.80
N LYS A 44 13.85 -2.28 -15.57
CA LYS A 44 14.45 -1.04 -16.11
C LYS A 44 13.48 -0.19 -16.94
N MET A 45 12.46 -0.81 -17.55
CA MET A 45 11.53 -0.16 -18.48
C MET A 45 10.10 -0.09 -17.95
N SER A 46 9.81 -0.70 -16.80
CA SER A 46 8.45 -0.77 -16.24
C SER A 46 8.47 -0.50 -14.74
N GLY A 47 7.58 0.36 -14.29
CA GLY A 47 7.37 0.64 -12.88
C GLY A 47 6.07 1.40 -12.69
N THR A 48 5.79 1.72 -11.43
CA THR A 48 4.67 2.58 -11.07
C THR A 48 5.13 3.63 -10.10
N THR A 49 4.42 4.73 -10.13
CA THR A 49 4.53 5.84 -9.21
C THR A 49 3.26 5.83 -8.37
N ALA A 50 3.37 5.71 -7.05
CA ALA A 50 2.27 6.08 -6.17
C ALA A 50 1.99 7.59 -6.27
N TYR A 51 0.91 8.06 -5.65
CA TYR A 51 0.59 9.49 -5.58
C TYR A 51 1.80 10.33 -5.11
N ALA A 52 2.04 11.44 -5.81
CA ALA A 52 3.16 12.35 -5.56
C ALA A 52 2.93 13.30 -4.37
N ASP A 53 1.70 13.32 -3.84
CA ASP A 53 1.28 14.25 -2.79
C ASP A 53 1.97 13.92 -1.46
N ARG A 54 2.64 14.94 -0.91
CA ARG A 54 3.29 14.88 0.39
C ARG A 54 2.43 15.60 1.42
N MET A 55 2.09 14.92 2.52
CA MET A 55 1.31 15.52 3.59
C MET A 55 1.91 16.83 4.14
N GLY A 56 3.24 16.95 4.20
CA GLY A 56 3.90 18.16 4.70
C GLY A 56 3.79 19.37 3.77
N ASP A 57 3.52 19.18 2.46
CA ASP A 57 3.40 20.31 1.52
C ASP A 57 2.21 21.22 1.87
N ALA A 58 1.13 20.63 2.39
CA ALA A 58 -0.06 21.33 2.87
C ALA A 58 0.03 21.80 4.33
N HIS A 59 1.05 21.37 5.08
CA HIS A 59 1.13 21.55 6.54
C HIS A 59 2.52 21.98 7.02
N LYS A 60 3.07 23.06 6.45
CA LYS A 60 4.44 23.54 6.72
C LYS A 60 4.73 23.75 8.21
N ASP A 61 3.84 24.40 8.94
CA ASP A 61 4.00 24.66 10.37
C ASP A 61 4.12 23.37 11.20
N LEU A 62 3.43 22.30 10.79
CA LEU A 62 3.52 21.00 11.44
C LEU A 62 4.82 20.27 11.12
N VAL A 63 5.40 20.50 9.95
CA VAL A 63 6.74 20.00 9.59
C VAL A 63 7.82 20.76 10.37
N GLU A 64 7.75 22.09 10.39
CA GLU A 64 8.71 22.95 11.11
C GLU A 64 8.73 22.68 12.61
N SER A 65 7.56 22.40 13.21
CA SER A 65 7.44 22.02 14.62
C SER A 65 7.78 20.54 14.92
N GLY A 66 8.09 19.73 13.90
CA GLY A 66 8.41 18.31 14.03
C GLY A 66 7.21 17.42 14.37
N ARG A 67 5.98 17.95 14.30
CA ARG A 67 4.73 17.20 14.51
C ARG A 67 4.41 16.28 13.33
N ILE A 68 4.78 16.69 12.13
CA ILE A 68 4.82 15.85 10.92
C ILE A 68 6.29 15.57 10.59
N VAL A 69 6.62 14.30 10.38
CA VAL A 69 7.95 13.88 9.92
C VAL A 69 7.84 13.28 8.53
N GLN A 70 8.63 13.83 7.61
CA GLN A 70 8.75 13.39 6.21
C GLN A 70 10.20 12.98 5.93
N GLY A 71 10.49 12.51 4.71
CA GLY A 71 11.81 12.05 4.28
C GLY A 71 11.90 10.54 4.03
N HIS A 72 10.80 9.79 4.20
CA HIS A 72 10.77 8.34 4.04
C HIS A 72 10.42 7.97 2.59
N SER A 73 11.36 8.16 1.67
CA SER A 73 11.22 7.74 0.27
C SER A 73 11.48 6.23 0.13
N VAL A 74 10.54 5.53 -0.51
CA VAL A 74 10.64 4.07 -0.74
C VAL A 74 10.52 3.75 -2.23
N SER A 75 11.46 4.30 -3.00
CA SER A 75 11.48 4.23 -4.45
C SER A 75 12.65 3.43 -5.00
N GLY A 76 12.45 2.82 -6.17
CA GLY A 76 13.47 2.07 -6.88
C GLY A 76 13.10 0.61 -7.05
N PRO A 77 14.07 -0.23 -7.47
CA PRO A 77 13.87 -1.66 -7.58
C PRO A 77 13.63 -2.29 -6.21
N LEU A 78 12.89 -3.39 -6.18
CA LEU A 78 12.83 -4.24 -5.00
C LEU A 78 14.21 -4.91 -4.83
N ASP A 79 14.77 -4.83 -3.63
CA ASP A 79 15.92 -5.65 -3.26
C ASP A 79 15.51 -7.12 -3.07
N ASP A 80 16.48 -8.03 -3.05
CA ASP A 80 16.24 -9.48 -2.99
C ASP A 80 15.37 -9.87 -1.77
N ASP A 81 15.68 -9.31 -0.59
CA ASP A 81 14.90 -9.53 0.63
C ASP A 81 13.44 -9.07 0.48
N MET A 82 13.21 -7.95 -0.22
CA MET A 82 11.87 -7.43 -0.49
C MET A 82 11.14 -8.31 -1.50
N MET A 83 11.83 -8.77 -2.55
CA MET A 83 11.25 -9.70 -3.53
C MET A 83 10.83 -11.02 -2.87
N GLU A 84 11.69 -11.59 -2.02
CA GLU A 84 11.36 -12.80 -1.27
C GLU A 84 10.17 -12.59 -0.34
N ALA A 85 10.12 -11.47 0.38
CA ALA A 85 9.01 -11.14 1.26
C ALA A 85 7.69 -10.97 0.50
N VAL A 86 7.71 -10.22 -0.61
CA VAL A 86 6.55 -10.04 -1.50
C VAL A 86 6.10 -11.38 -2.09
N ASN A 87 7.02 -12.21 -2.58
CA ASN A 87 6.68 -13.51 -3.13
C ASN A 87 6.06 -14.45 -2.08
N ARG A 88 6.48 -14.35 -0.80
CA ARG A 88 5.82 -15.09 0.28
C ARG A 88 4.37 -14.64 0.48
N ASP A 89 4.08 -13.34 0.45
CA ASP A 89 2.70 -12.82 0.53
C ASP A 89 1.86 -13.25 -0.68
N LEU A 90 2.41 -13.13 -1.88
CA LEU A 90 1.74 -13.54 -3.12
C LEU A 90 1.53 -15.07 -3.18
N GLY A 91 2.36 -15.86 -2.51
CA GLY A 91 2.20 -17.31 -2.35
C GLY A 91 1.18 -17.70 -1.28
N ASP A 92 0.91 -16.85 -0.29
CA ASP A 92 -0.03 -17.10 0.81
C ASP A 92 -1.49 -16.93 0.37
N ALA A 93 -2.23 -18.05 0.30
CA ALA A 93 -3.63 -18.05 -0.10
C ALA A 93 -4.54 -17.24 0.85
N THR A 94 -4.23 -17.21 2.14
CA THR A 94 -5.03 -16.46 3.13
C THR A 94 -4.83 -14.96 2.92
N TRP A 95 -3.60 -14.54 2.65
CA TRP A 95 -3.28 -13.15 2.35
C TRP A 95 -3.93 -12.70 1.04
N ARG A 96 -3.84 -13.51 -0.03
CA ARG A 96 -4.52 -13.23 -1.30
C ARG A 96 -6.05 -13.14 -1.15
N ALA A 97 -6.66 -14.06 -0.41
CA ALA A 97 -8.10 -14.04 -0.15
C ALA A 97 -8.53 -12.75 0.58
N ARG A 98 -7.76 -12.32 1.59
CA ARG A 98 -8.03 -11.06 2.32
C ARG A 98 -7.93 -9.85 1.40
N LEU A 99 -6.92 -9.80 0.53
CA LEU A 99 -6.75 -8.72 -0.43
C LEU A 99 -7.88 -8.72 -1.46
N HIS A 100 -8.23 -9.89 -2.01
CA HIS A 100 -9.30 -10.03 -2.99
C HIS A 100 -10.64 -9.57 -2.41
N ARG A 101 -10.93 -9.92 -1.15
CA ARG A 101 -12.13 -9.43 -0.45
C ARG A 101 -12.11 -7.92 -0.27
N ALA A 102 -10.96 -7.35 0.10
CA ALA A 102 -10.80 -5.90 0.21
C ALA A 102 -11.00 -5.19 -1.15
N LEU A 103 -10.55 -5.80 -2.25
CA LEU A 103 -10.84 -5.30 -3.58
C LEU A 103 -12.36 -5.24 -3.79
N ILE A 104 -13.12 -6.30 -3.51
CA ILE A 104 -14.58 -6.30 -3.75
C ILE A 104 -15.33 -5.27 -2.89
N ASP A 105 -15.02 -5.19 -1.59
CA ASP A 105 -15.87 -4.51 -0.61
C ASP A 105 -15.41 -3.09 -0.23
N ASP A 106 -14.12 -2.77 -0.34
CA ASP A 106 -13.56 -1.53 0.19
C ASP A 106 -13.23 -0.53 -0.94
N ARG A 107 -14.15 0.39 -1.19
CA ARG A 107 -13.98 1.47 -2.18
C ARG A 107 -12.73 2.33 -1.96
N ARG A 108 -12.28 2.49 -0.71
CA ARG A 108 -11.07 3.25 -0.43
C ARG A 108 -9.85 2.45 -0.87
N PHE A 109 -9.82 1.16 -0.53
CA PHE A 109 -8.77 0.25 -0.97
C PHE A 109 -8.67 0.20 -2.50
N GLN A 110 -9.82 0.13 -3.19
CA GLN A 110 -9.91 0.19 -4.65
C GLN A 110 -9.27 1.45 -5.24
N ARG A 111 -9.64 2.64 -4.73
CA ARG A 111 -9.15 3.94 -5.23
C ARG A 111 -7.64 4.12 -5.10
N GLY A 112 -7.01 3.46 -4.12
CA GLY A 112 -5.56 3.47 -3.97
C GLY A 112 -4.82 2.61 -5.01
N LEU A 113 -5.54 1.71 -5.70
CA LEU A 113 -4.96 0.72 -6.60
C LEU A 113 -5.34 0.93 -8.08
N PHE A 114 -6.57 1.37 -8.33
CA PHE A 114 -7.15 1.49 -9.67
C PHE A 114 -7.98 2.76 -9.80
N GLU A 115 -7.90 3.41 -10.97
CA GLU A 115 -8.79 4.50 -11.36
C GLU A 115 -9.88 3.96 -12.30
N VAL A 116 -10.96 3.44 -11.70
CA VAL A 116 -12.05 2.74 -12.43
C VAL A 116 -13.22 3.65 -12.83
N THR A 117 -13.11 4.97 -12.60
CA THR A 117 -14.18 5.94 -12.88
C THR A 117 -14.38 6.19 -14.37
N HIS A 118 -13.34 6.00 -15.18
CA HIS A 118 -13.34 6.24 -16.63
C HIS A 118 -12.88 5.00 -17.38
N GLY A 119 -12.14 5.16 -18.49
CA GLY A 119 -11.48 4.06 -19.17
C GLY A 119 -10.20 3.66 -18.45
N MET A 120 -9.92 2.36 -18.41
CA MET A 120 -8.67 1.80 -17.92
C MET A 120 -7.92 1.16 -19.09
N LEU A 121 -6.61 1.37 -19.17
CA LEU A 121 -5.77 0.68 -20.14
C LEU A 121 -5.39 -0.69 -19.56
N ILE A 122 -5.79 -1.76 -20.24
CA ILE A 122 -5.43 -3.14 -19.89
C ILE A 122 -4.56 -3.69 -21.03
N GLY A 123 -3.27 -3.89 -20.74
CA GLY A 123 -2.28 -4.19 -21.79
C GLY A 123 -2.22 -3.07 -22.82
N SER A 124 -2.70 -3.35 -24.05
CA SER A 124 -2.80 -2.34 -25.13
C SER A 124 -4.23 -1.91 -25.45
N THR A 125 -5.21 -2.31 -24.63
CA THR A 125 -6.65 -2.12 -24.91
C THR A 125 -7.27 -1.17 -23.90
N LEU A 126 -7.91 -0.09 -24.38
CA LEU A 126 -8.73 0.78 -23.54
C LEU A 126 -10.09 0.12 -23.32
N VAL A 127 -10.43 -0.11 -22.06
CA VAL A 127 -11.70 -0.73 -21.64
C VAL A 127 -12.46 0.19 -20.69
N ALA A 128 -13.79 0.05 -20.63
CA ALA A 128 -14.58 0.78 -19.65
C ALA A 128 -14.24 0.33 -18.21
N GLY A 129 -13.99 1.26 -17.31
CA GLY A 129 -13.58 0.99 -15.92
C GLY A 129 -14.50 0.04 -15.16
N PRO A 130 -15.83 0.22 -15.18
CA PRO A 130 -16.75 -0.73 -14.55
C PRO A 130 -16.65 -2.16 -15.12
N ALA A 131 -16.42 -2.30 -16.43
CA ALA A 131 -16.23 -3.61 -17.06
C ALA A 131 -14.86 -4.23 -16.71
N ALA A 132 -13.82 -3.40 -16.66
CA ALA A 132 -12.50 -3.82 -16.19
C ALA A 132 -12.54 -4.29 -14.74
N TRP A 133 -13.29 -3.59 -13.90
CA TRP A 133 -13.46 -3.92 -12.50
C TRP A 133 -14.02 -5.33 -12.31
N LEU A 134 -15.12 -5.66 -13.02
CA LEU A 134 -15.72 -7.00 -12.96
C LEU A 134 -14.73 -8.11 -13.28
N ARG A 135 -13.80 -7.88 -14.21
CA ARG A 135 -12.76 -8.85 -14.60
C ARG A 135 -11.63 -8.95 -13.56
N LEU A 136 -11.26 -7.83 -12.94
CA LEU A 136 -10.24 -7.80 -11.88
C LEU A 136 -10.68 -8.54 -10.61
N ILE A 137 -11.99 -8.57 -10.32
CA ILE A 137 -12.55 -9.27 -9.16
C ILE A 137 -13.07 -10.68 -9.47
N GLU A 138 -12.69 -11.26 -10.61
CA GLU A 138 -13.05 -12.65 -10.92
C GLU A 138 -12.36 -13.63 -9.95
N ALA A 139 -13.12 -14.60 -9.41
CA ALA A 139 -12.67 -15.49 -8.35
C ALA A 139 -11.41 -16.31 -8.69
N GLN A 140 -11.17 -16.61 -9.97
CA GLN A 140 -9.94 -17.32 -10.39
C GLN A 140 -8.65 -16.55 -10.06
N ARG A 141 -8.72 -15.23 -9.93
CA ARG A 141 -7.56 -14.40 -9.57
C ARG A 141 -7.19 -14.52 -8.10
N GLU A 142 -8.14 -14.82 -7.23
CA GLU A 142 -7.87 -15.08 -5.82
C GLU A 142 -7.02 -16.35 -5.62
N ILE A 143 -7.39 -17.42 -6.33
CA ILE A 143 -6.82 -18.75 -6.13
C ILE A 143 -5.47 -18.93 -6.81
N ARG A 144 -5.19 -18.17 -7.89
CA ARG A 144 -3.94 -18.27 -8.63
C ARG A 144 -2.75 -17.71 -7.82
N PRO A 145 -1.62 -18.44 -7.72
CA PRO A 145 -0.40 -17.89 -7.15
C PRO A 145 0.25 -16.92 -8.14
N TYR A 146 0.89 -15.88 -7.60
CA TYR A 146 1.63 -14.90 -8.37
C TYR A 146 3.07 -14.79 -7.83
N SER A 147 3.96 -14.22 -8.62
CA SER A 147 5.30 -13.85 -8.17
C SER A 147 5.76 -12.57 -8.87
N VAL A 148 6.73 -11.88 -8.26
CA VAL A 148 7.37 -10.69 -8.84
C VAL A 148 8.03 -11.04 -10.17
N GLU A 149 8.69 -12.20 -10.27
CA GLU A 149 9.34 -12.69 -11.48
C GLU A 149 8.32 -12.93 -12.60
N HIS A 150 7.18 -13.54 -12.28
CA HIS A 150 6.10 -13.72 -13.26
C HIS A 150 5.63 -12.37 -13.81
N LEU A 151 5.44 -11.39 -12.93
CA LEU A 151 5.05 -10.04 -13.33
C LEU A 151 6.13 -9.33 -14.17
N GLN A 152 7.40 -9.50 -13.82
CA GLN A 152 8.53 -9.00 -14.59
C GLN A 152 8.59 -9.61 -16.00
N MET A 153 8.29 -10.91 -16.14
CA MET A 153 8.22 -11.54 -17.46
C MET A 153 7.09 -10.94 -18.31
N LEU A 154 5.88 -10.80 -17.73
CA LEU A 154 4.74 -10.18 -18.41
C LEU A 154 5.06 -8.75 -18.88
N SER A 155 5.74 -7.96 -18.03
CA SER A 155 6.09 -6.57 -18.37
C SER A 155 7.00 -6.39 -19.60
N ARG A 156 7.67 -7.46 -20.07
CA ARG A 156 8.59 -7.41 -21.21
C ARG A 156 7.91 -7.67 -22.55
N GLY A 157 6.65 -8.12 -22.54
CA GLY A 157 5.90 -8.50 -23.73
C GLY A 157 4.77 -7.53 -24.08
N ARG A 158 4.19 -7.73 -25.26
CA ARG A 158 2.88 -7.15 -25.59
C ARG A 158 1.82 -8.11 -25.06
N LEU A 159 1.15 -7.71 -23.99
CA LEU A 159 0.11 -8.51 -23.35
C LEU A 159 -1.15 -8.53 -24.21
N ASP A 160 -1.77 -9.69 -24.32
CA ASP A 160 -3.18 -9.76 -24.70
C ASP A 160 -4.09 -9.20 -23.59
N LEU A 161 -5.39 -9.23 -23.82
CA LEU A 161 -6.34 -8.65 -22.87
C LEU A 161 -6.38 -9.43 -21.54
N ASP A 162 -6.31 -10.75 -21.58
CA ASP A 162 -6.43 -11.61 -20.40
C ASP A 162 -5.14 -11.58 -19.58
N GLU A 163 -3.99 -11.64 -20.25
CA GLU A 163 -2.68 -11.41 -19.66
C GLU A 163 -2.59 -9.99 -19.06
N GLY A 164 -3.21 -9.00 -19.70
CA GLY A 164 -3.32 -7.64 -19.17
C GLY A 164 -4.07 -7.57 -17.85
N TYR A 165 -5.20 -8.28 -17.71
CA TYR A 165 -5.92 -8.35 -16.45
C TYR A 165 -5.14 -9.10 -15.37
N ASP A 166 -4.42 -10.15 -15.75
CA ASP A 166 -3.55 -10.88 -14.84
C ASP A 166 -2.40 -10.00 -14.35
N TYR A 167 -1.81 -9.21 -15.25
CA TYR A 167 -0.77 -8.24 -14.92
C TYR A 167 -1.28 -7.19 -13.93
N GLU A 168 -2.41 -6.53 -14.22
CA GLU A 168 -2.94 -5.47 -13.35
C GLU A 168 -3.32 -5.98 -11.96
N TYR A 169 -3.94 -7.16 -11.88
CA TYR A 169 -4.26 -7.80 -10.62
C TYR A 169 -3.00 -8.17 -9.83
N ALA A 170 -2.06 -8.87 -10.46
CA ALA A 170 -0.80 -9.26 -9.84
C ALA A 170 0.01 -8.04 -9.39
N PHE A 171 -0.02 -6.96 -10.16
CA PHE A 171 0.65 -5.73 -9.81
C PHE A 171 0.01 -5.04 -8.60
N ALA A 172 -1.32 -5.10 -8.46
CA ALA A 172 -1.99 -4.65 -7.25
C ALA A 172 -1.56 -5.45 -6.00
N LEU A 173 -1.35 -6.77 -6.12
CA LEU A 173 -0.77 -7.58 -5.04
C LEU A 173 0.63 -7.08 -4.68
N VAL A 174 1.53 -6.93 -5.66
CA VAL A 174 2.91 -6.47 -5.45
C VAL A 174 2.96 -5.08 -4.84
N LYS A 175 2.17 -4.12 -5.37
CA LYS A 175 2.10 -2.75 -4.83
C LYS A 175 1.70 -2.75 -3.37
N THR A 176 0.67 -3.53 -3.03
CA THR A 176 0.16 -3.61 -1.66
C THR A 176 1.19 -4.26 -0.73
N SER A 177 1.69 -5.44 -1.07
CA SER A 177 2.67 -6.16 -0.25
C SER A 177 3.96 -5.36 -0.04
N ALA A 178 4.54 -4.79 -1.12
CA ALA A 178 5.73 -3.95 -1.01
C ALA A 178 5.47 -2.72 -0.12
N ALA A 179 4.31 -2.06 -0.27
CA ALA A 179 3.94 -0.94 0.58
C ALA A 179 3.84 -1.33 2.06
N LEU A 180 3.37 -2.54 2.38
CA LEU A 180 3.29 -3.05 3.76
C LEU A 180 4.67 -3.43 4.31
N HIS A 181 5.52 -4.08 3.52
CA HIS A 181 6.89 -4.40 3.95
C HIS A 181 7.76 -3.16 4.14
N TYR A 182 7.58 -2.12 3.32
CA TYR A 182 8.21 -0.82 3.60
C TYR A 182 7.71 -0.21 4.91
N THR A 183 6.41 -0.31 5.21
CA THR A 183 5.87 0.11 6.52
C THR A 183 6.55 -0.64 7.66
N ILE A 184 6.73 -1.97 7.55
CA ILE A 184 7.44 -2.78 8.55
C ILE A 184 8.87 -2.28 8.74
N ARG A 185 9.64 -2.15 7.65
CA ARG A 185 11.05 -1.71 7.69
C ARG A 185 11.17 -0.33 8.34
N LEU A 186 10.29 0.61 7.98
CA LEU A 186 10.30 1.96 8.54
C LEU A 186 9.84 1.99 10.01
N ALA A 187 8.79 1.25 10.37
CA ALA A 187 8.30 1.18 11.74
C ALA A 187 9.36 0.65 12.70
N ILE A 188 10.06 -0.41 12.29
CA ILE A 188 11.18 -0.99 13.06
C ILE A 188 12.36 -0.01 13.11
N ARG A 189 12.80 0.50 11.96
CA ARG A 189 13.98 1.40 11.87
C ARG A 189 13.83 2.66 12.71
N HIS A 190 12.63 3.24 12.74
CA HIS A 190 12.37 4.49 13.43
C HIS A 190 11.75 4.30 14.82
N GLU A 191 11.52 3.06 15.25
CA GLU A 191 10.86 2.72 16.52
C GLU A 191 9.56 3.50 16.69
N VAL A 192 8.68 3.39 15.69
CA VAL A 192 7.38 4.05 15.63
C VAL A 192 6.26 3.03 15.49
N GLU A 193 5.10 3.34 16.05
CA GLU A 193 3.90 2.51 15.91
C GLU A 193 3.35 2.65 14.49
N ALA A 194 3.13 1.55 13.78
CA ALA A 194 2.47 1.59 12.49
C ALA A 194 0.96 1.81 12.69
N VAL A 195 0.41 2.86 12.07
CA VAL A 195 -0.98 3.25 12.24
C VAL A 195 -1.67 3.39 10.89
N THR A 196 -2.89 2.86 10.79
CA THR A 196 -3.75 3.04 9.61
C THR A 196 -5.19 3.30 10.05
N ASP A 197 -5.97 3.95 9.21
CA ASP A 197 -7.44 4.04 9.32
C ASP A 197 -8.12 3.20 8.22
N SER A 198 -7.37 2.29 7.57
CA SER A 198 -7.89 1.33 6.60
C SER A 198 -7.83 -0.09 7.18
N HIS A 199 -9.00 -0.64 7.49
CA HIS A 199 -9.13 -2.01 8.00
C HIS A 199 -8.53 -3.05 7.05
N ALA A 200 -8.70 -2.90 5.74
CA ALA A 200 -8.10 -3.80 4.75
C ALA A 200 -6.56 -3.83 4.86
N HIS A 201 -5.90 -2.67 4.94
CA HIS A 201 -4.45 -2.61 5.09
C HIS A 201 -3.99 -3.12 6.46
N TYR A 202 -4.76 -2.83 7.52
CA TYR A 202 -4.51 -3.37 8.86
C TYR A 202 -4.52 -4.90 8.84
N ASP A 203 -5.59 -5.52 8.32
CA ASP A 203 -5.72 -6.97 8.30
C ASP A 203 -4.60 -7.65 7.51
N LEU A 204 -4.22 -7.08 6.36
CA LEU A 204 -3.12 -7.59 5.54
C LEU A 204 -1.78 -7.48 6.26
N LEU A 205 -1.49 -6.34 6.90
CA LEU A 205 -0.25 -6.18 7.67
C LEU A 205 -0.22 -7.10 8.89
N GLU A 206 -1.37 -7.30 9.53
CA GLU A 206 -1.49 -8.16 10.70
C GLU A 206 -1.26 -9.64 10.36
N LEU A 207 -1.73 -10.10 9.19
CA LEU A 207 -1.40 -11.43 8.67
C LEU A 207 0.11 -11.61 8.49
N ILE A 208 0.79 -10.63 7.87
CA ILE A 208 2.25 -10.66 7.72
C ILE A 208 2.93 -10.68 9.09
N ARG A 209 2.50 -9.79 10.01
CA ARG A 209 3.06 -9.66 11.35
C ARG A 209 2.97 -10.96 12.15
N LEU A 210 1.82 -11.61 12.12
CA LEU A 210 1.58 -12.87 12.83
C LEU A 210 2.37 -14.03 12.19
N ARG A 211 2.30 -14.17 10.86
CA ARG A 211 3.03 -15.21 10.10
C ARG A 211 4.53 -15.14 10.36
N ASP A 212 5.10 -13.94 10.26
CA ASP A 212 6.55 -13.70 10.35
C ASP A 212 7.02 -13.40 11.78
N ARG A 213 6.12 -13.49 12.77
CA ARG A 213 6.38 -13.27 14.22
C ARG A 213 7.07 -11.92 14.50
N LEU A 214 6.65 -10.88 13.79
CA LEU A 214 7.25 -9.56 13.88
C LEU A 214 6.79 -8.83 15.14
N THR A 215 7.74 -8.23 15.84
CA THR A 215 7.52 -7.49 17.09
C THR A 215 7.60 -5.99 16.84
N PHE A 216 6.51 -5.40 16.36
CA PHE A 216 6.31 -3.95 16.32
C PHE A 216 4.86 -3.61 16.68
N GLN A 217 4.62 -2.38 17.15
CA GLN A 217 3.29 -1.92 17.50
C GLN A 217 2.51 -1.56 16.23
N HIS A 218 1.29 -2.05 16.15
CA HIS A 218 0.46 -1.96 14.96
C HIS A 218 -1.01 -1.71 15.35
N ARG A 219 -1.62 -0.63 14.83
CA ARG A 219 -2.95 -0.18 15.25
C ARG A 219 -3.80 0.29 14.08
N CYS A 220 -5.08 -0.08 14.10
CA CYS A 220 -6.12 0.56 13.30
C CYS A 220 -6.80 1.65 14.14
N VAL A 221 -6.87 2.87 13.62
CA VAL A 221 -7.64 3.97 14.23
C VAL A 221 -8.97 4.14 13.51
N GLU A 222 -9.94 4.75 14.19
CA GLU A 222 -11.22 5.08 13.58
C GLU A 222 -11.02 6.12 12.47
N ARG A 223 -11.68 5.89 11.35
CA ARG A 223 -11.63 6.78 10.19
C ARG A 223 -12.56 7.96 10.44
N ALA A 224 -12.04 9.18 10.36
CA ALA A 224 -12.82 10.41 10.55
C ALA A 224 -12.94 11.23 9.27
N GLY A 225 -14.15 11.71 8.97
CA GLY A 225 -14.40 12.78 7.99
C GLY A 225 -14.53 12.37 6.53
N TYR A 226 -15.08 11.19 6.24
CA TYR A 226 -15.36 10.73 4.87
C TYR A 226 -16.84 10.49 4.62
#